data_AF-D8UMR7-F1
#
_entry.id   AF-D8UMR7-F1
#
_cell.length_a   1.000
_cell.length_b   1.000
_cell.length_c   1.000
_cell.angle_alpha   90.00
_cell.angle_beta   90.00
_cell.angle_gamma   90.00
#
_symmetry.space_group_name_H-M   'P 1'
#
loop_
_entity.id
_entity.type
_entity.pdbx_description
1 polymer ?
#
loop_
_entity_poly.entity_id
_entity_poly.type
_entity_poly.pdbx_seq_one_letter_code
_entity_poly.pdbx_strand_id
1 'polypeptide(L)'
;MVGRAGRPQFDTEGVAVIMTQKETYSRYASLLSGSEPVESCLHDCLAEHLNAEVVLSTVRDLDTATQWLKTTFLYVRVRKLPRAYGLDPPAGALASDAAFDRWLTGRLVGQAVMRLSEIGLVSQDPNTGALRALEPGRIMAHSYLRLETMKAITQ
;
A
#
# COMPACT_ATOMS: atom_id res chain seq x y z
N MET A 1 12.82 22.07 2.36
CA MET A 1 14.05 22.88 2.22
C MET A 1 13.77 24.15 1.41
N VAL A 2 13.23 24.06 0.20
CA VAL A 2 12.88 25.24 -0.64
C VAL A 2 11.92 26.20 0.04
N GLY A 3 10.93 25.70 0.80
CA GLY A 3 10.00 26.54 1.56
C GLY A 3 10.62 27.39 2.70
N ARG A 4 11.94 27.33 2.91
CA ARG A 4 12.67 28.22 3.82
C ARG A 4 13.44 29.33 3.09
N ALA A 5 13.37 29.39 1.75
CA ALA A 5 14.01 30.44 0.98
C ALA A 5 13.20 31.75 1.09
N GLY A 6 13.86 32.80 1.60
CA GLY A 6 13.23 34.09 1.89
C GLY A 6 12.64 34.15 3.29
N ARG A 7 12.86 35.27 3.98
CA ARG A 7 12.28 35.55 5.30
C ARG A 7 11.01 36.38 5.13
N PRO A 8 9.84 35.84 5.52
CA PRO A 8 8.62 36.65 5.57
C PRO A 8 8.87 37.92 6.39
N GLN A 9 8.45 39.07 5.88
CA GLN A 9 8.61 40.43 6.45
C GLN A 9 9.95 41.16 6.19
N PHE A 10 11.01 40.47 5.77
CA PHE A 10 12.33 41.12 5.59
C PHE A 10 12.81 41.13 4.14
N ASP A 11 12.63 40.02 3.43
CA ASP A 11 13.14 39.85 2.06
C ASP A 11 12.00 40.06 1.04
N THR A 12 12.30 40.72 -0.07
CA THR A 12 11.34 40.92 -1.19
C THR A 12 11.24 39.70 -2.11
N GLU A 13 12.28 38.86 -2.13
CA GLU A 13 12.35 37.63 -2.89
C GLU A 13 13.12 36.55 -2.13
N GLY A 14 12.81 35.28 -2.41
CA GLY A 14 13.52 34.12 -1.88
C GLY A 14 14.10 33.30 -3.03
N VAL A 15 15.41 33.06 -3.03
CA VAL A 15 16.07 32.25 -4.05
C VAL A 15 16.48 30.91 -3.46
N ALA A 16 16.07 29.82 -4.10
CA ALA A 16 16.50 28.47 -3.78
C ALA A 16 17.25 27.86 -4.97
N VAL A 17 18.47 27.39 -4.76
CA VAL A 17 19.28 26.72 -5.78
C VAL A 17 19.32 25.23 -5.48
N ILE A 18 18.85 24.40 -6.42
CA ILE A 18 18.94 22.94 -6.35
C ILE A 18 20.06 22.49 -7.26
N MET A 19 21.16 22.00 -6.69
CA MET A 19 22.25 21.37 -7.43
C MET A 19 21.95 19.88 -7.61
N THR A 20 21.91 19.41 -8.86
CA THR A 20 21.52 18.03 -9.17
C THR A 20 22.16 17.54 -10.46
N GLN A 21 22.09 16.23 -10.72
CA GLN A 21 22.54 15.63 -11.97
C GLN A 21 21.57 15.97 -13.11
N LYS A 22 22.03 15.90 -14.35
CA LYS A 22 21.22 16.27 -15.52
C LYS A 22 19.98 15.37 -15.65
N GLU A 23 20.11 14.11 -15.27
CA GLU A 23 19.09 13.06 -15.34
C GLU A 23 17.96 13.31 -14.33
N THR A 24 18.26 13.93 -13.19
CA THR A 24 17.29 14.19 -12.11
C THR A 24 16.69 15.58 -12.16
N TYR A 25 17.14 16.45 -13.08
CA TYR A 25 16.61 17.80 -13.25
C TYR A 25 15.08 17.82 -13.43
N SER A 26 14.55 16.97 -14.31
CA SER A 26 13.11 16.91 -14.61
C SER A 26 12.27 16.57 -13.37
N ARG A 27 12.75 15.66 -12.51
CA ARG A 27 12.10 15.30 -11.25
C ARG A 27 11.97 16.51 -10.33
N TYR A 28 13.06 17.27 -10.13
CA TYR A 28 13.01 18.46 -9.27
C TYR A 28 12.17 19.59 -9.87
N ALA A 29 12.18 19.75 -11.20
CA ALA A 29 11.33 20.72 -11.89
C ALA A 29 9.83 20.40 -11.70
N SER A 30 9.43 19.13 -11.87
CA SER A 30 8.04 18.68 -11.63
C SER A 30 7.63 18.80 -10.17
N LEU A 31 8.53 18.51 -9.23
CA LEU A 31 8.27 18.67 -7.80
C LEU A 31 8.01 20.14 -7.45
N LEU A 32 8.78 21.07 -8.02
CA LEU A 32 8.62 22.51 -7.81
C LEU A 32 7.37 23.09 -8.49
N SER A 33 6.93 22.50 -9.60
CA SER A 33 5.68 22.92 -10.26
C SER A 33 4.44 22.53 -9.47
N GLY A 34 4.58 21.66 -8.45
CA GLY A 34 3.48 21.15 -7.63
C GLY A 34 2.47 20.32 -8.43
N SER A 35 2.84 19.88 -9.64
CA SER A 35 1.95 19.18 -10.56
C SER A 35 2.03 17.66 -10.45
N GLU A 36 2.97 17.15 -9.64
CA GLU A 36 3.16 15.71 -9.45
C GLU A 36 2.00 15.11 -8.63
N PRO A 37 1.26 14.13 -9.16
CA PRO A 37 0.19 13.49 -8.41
C PRO A 37 0.76 12.65 -7.27
N VAL A 38 0.17 12.78 -6.08
CA VAL A 38 0.48 11.89 -4.95
C VAL A 38 -0.19 10.53 -5.18
N GLU A 39 0.62 9.48 -5.21
CA GLU A 39 0.20 8.08 -5.38
C GLU A 39 0.40 7.25 -4.09
N SER A 40 -0.26 6.10 -4.02
CA SER A 40 -0.12 5.18 -2.88
C SER A 40 1.01 4.18 -3.11
N CYS A 41 1.89 3.99 -2.12
CA CYS A 41 2.90 2.93 -2.14
C CYS A 41 2.49 1.70 -1.30
N LEU A 42 1.25 1.63 -0.82
CA LEU A 42 0.81 0.54 0.06
C LEU A 42 0.83 -0.83 -0.65
N HIS A 43 0.64 -0.85 -1.97
CA HIS A 43 0.64 -2.08 -2.77
C HIS A 43 1.99 -2.83 -2.72
N ASP A 44 3.10 -2.11 -2.53
CA ASP A 44 4.44 -2.70 -2.44
C ASP A 44 4.66 -3.52 -1.16
N CYS A 45 3.94 -3.18 -0.09
CA CYS A 45 4.06 -3.76 1.24
C CYS A 45 2.71 -4.19 1.82
N LEU A 46 1.76 -4.53 0.95
CA LEU A 46 0.38 -4.84 1.35
C LEU A 46 0.31 -6.06 2.26
N ALA A 47 1.12 -7.08 1.98
CA ALA A 47 1.14 -8.31 2.77
C ALA A 47 1.63 -8.07 4.20
N GLU A 48 2.65 -7.24 4.39
CA GLU A 48 3.15 -6.84 5.72
C GLU A 48 2.05 -6.16 6.55
N HIS A 49 1.36 -5.18 5.95
CA HIS A 49 0.31 -4.44 6.63
C HIS A 49 -0.92 -5.31 6.90
N LEU A 50 -1.30 -6.16 5.94
CA LEU A 50 -2.40 -7.10 6.13
C LEU A 50 -2.12 -8.08 7.27
N ASN A 51 -0.89 -8.62 7.35
CA ASN A 51 -0.48 -9.47 8.46
C ASN A 51 -0.59 -8.73 9.80
N ALA A 52 -0.15 -7.48 9.88
CA ALA A 52 -0.28 -6.67 11.10
C ALA A 52 -1.75 -6.50 11.53
N GLU A 53 -2.65 -6.24 10.59
CA GLU A 53 -4.09 -6.09 10.89
C GLU A 53 -4.76 -7.40 11.29
N VAL A 54 -4.28 -8.54 10.79
CA VAL A 54 -4.71 -9.87 11.26
C VAL A 54 -4.20 -10.12 12.68
N VAL A 55 -2.96 -9.72 13.01
CA VAL A 55 -2.42 -9.82 14.37
C VAL A 55 -3.21 -8.94 15.35
N LEU A 56 -3.59 -7.73 14.95
CA LEU A 56 -4.42 -6.80 15.71
C LEU A 56 -5.90 -7.21 15.77
N SER A 57 -6.30 -8.24 15.03
CA SER A 57 -7.69 -8.71 14.92
C SER A 57 -8.67 -7.68 14.32
N THR A 58 -8.17 -6.62 13.68
CA THR A 58 -8.97 -5.72 12.84
C THR A 58 -9.50 -6.47 11.61
N VAL A 59 -8.64 -7.29 11.02
CA VAL A 59 -8.96 -8.14 9.87
C VAL A 59 -9.05 -9.59 10.33
N ARG A 60 -10.22 -10.18 10.17
CA ARG A 60 -10.55 -11.54 10.66
C ARG A 60 -10.96 -12.49 9.53
N ASP A 61 -11.28 -11.95 8.37
CA ASP A 61 -11.78 -12.66 7.19
C ASP A 61 -11.60 -11.75 5.96
N LEU A 62 -11.94 -12.24 4.77
CA LEU A 62 -11.80 -11.47 3.54
C LEU A 62 -12.76 -10.27 3.48
N ASP A 63 -13.90 -10.31 4.15
CA ASP A 63 -14.88 -9.23 4.16
C ASP A 63 -14.39 -8.04 4.99
N THR A 64 -13.89 -8.31 6.19
CA THR A 64 -13.23 -7.31 7.06
C THR A 64 -11.94 -6.78 6.43
N ALA A 65 -11.17 -7.61 5.72
CA ALA A 65 -10.02 -7.17 4.92
C ALA A 65 -10.44 -6.20 3.80
N THR A 66 -11.58 -6.47 3.15
CA THR A 66 -12.16 -5.56 2.14
C THR A 66 -12.53 -4.22 2.75
N GLN A 67 -13.21 -4.23 3.90
CA GLN A 67 -13.57 -2.99 4.59
C GLN A 67 -12.32 -2.20 4.99
N TRP A 68 -11.30 -2.87 5.52
CA TRP A 68 -10.03 -2.24 5.82
C TRP A 68 -9.40 -1.60 4.58
N LEU A 69 -9.30 -2.34 3.47
CA LEU A 69 -8.72 -1.83 2.22
C LEU A 69 -9.45 -0.56 1.74
N LYS A 70 -10.78 -0.51 1.88
CA LYS A 70 -11.60 0.66 1.50
C LYS A 70 -11.28 1.93 2.29
N THR A 71 -10.70 1.82 3.48
CA THR A 71 -10.27 2.97 4.29
C THR A 71 -8.91 3.54 3.86
N THR A 72 -8.17 2.81 3.01
CA THR A 72 -6.80 3.18 2.62
C THR A 72 -6.77 4.18 1.45
N PHE A 73 -5.67 4.95 1.37
CA PHE A 73 -5.40 5.80 0.21
C PHE A 73 -5.23 4.98 -1.09
N LEU A 74 -4.76 3.73 -0.98
CA LEU A 74 -4.61 2.81 -2.11
C LEU A 74 -5.95 2.59 -2.82
N TYR A 75 -7.02 2.31 -2.07
CA TYR A 75 -8.34 2.09 -2.64
C TYR A 75 -8.83 3.30 -3.45
N VAL A 76 -8.66 4.51 -2.91
CA VAL A 76 -9.04 5.76 -3.59
C VAL A 76 -8.26 5.95 -4.89
N ARG A 77 -6.95 5.64 -4.91
CA ARG A 77 -6.12 5.78 -6.11
C ARG A 77 -6.38 4.70 -7.14
N VAL A 78 -6.53 3.44 -6.73
CA VAL A 78 -6.84 2.33 -7.65
C VAL A 78 -8.18 2.55 -8.33
N ARG A 79 -9.19 3.11 -7.66
CA ARG A 79 -10.47 3.47 -8.31
C ARG A 79 -10.30 4.52 -9.41
N LYS A 80 -9.35 5.44 -9.28
CA LYS A 80 -9.10 6.51 -10.27
C LYS A 80 -8.20 6.04 -11.42
N LEU A 81 -7.14 5.30 -11.10
CA LEU A 81 -6.14 4.89 -12.08
C LEU A 81 -5.59 3.49 -11.76
N PRO A 82 -6.35 2.41 -12.01
CA PRO A 82 -5.93 1.04 -11.68
C PRO A 82 -4.61 0.64 -12.36
N ARG A 83 -4.41 1.10 -13.60
CA ARG A 83 -3.24 0.76 -14.42
C ARG A 83 -1.91 1.24 -13.82
N ALA A 84 -1.91 2.32 -13.04
CA ALA A 84 -0.72 2.79 -12.34
C ALA A 84 -0.23 1.79 -11.28
N TYR A 85 -1.11 0.88 -10.84
CA TYR A 85 -0.83 -0.15 -9.85
C TYR A 85 -0.65 -1.54 -10.49
N GLY A 86 -0.46 -1.60 -11.83
CA GLY A 86 -0.35 -2.87 -12.56
C GLY A 86 -1.64 -3.69 -12.59
N LEU A 87 -2.79 -3.05 -12.32
CA LEU A 87 -4.10 -3.71 -12.31
C LEU A 87 -4.87 -3.39 -13.59
N ASP A 88 -5.40 -4.43 -14.23
CA ASP A 88 -6.30 -4.29 -15.38
C ASP A 88 -7.69 -4.87 -15.03
N PRO A 89 -8.70 -4.02 -14.78
CA PRO A 89 -10.03 -4.47 -14.41
C PRO A 89 -10.71 -5.14 -15.61
N PRO A 90 -11.29 -6.35 -15.45
CA PRO A 90 -11.99 -7.03 -16.53
C PRO A 90 -13.26 -6.26 -16.93
N ALA A 91 -13.77 -6.55 -18.14
CA ALA A 91 -15.04 -6.00 -18.61
C ALA A 91 -16.16 -6.29 -17.59
N GLY A 92 -16.75 -5.23 -17.02
CA GLY A 92 -17.79 -5.33 -15.98
C GLY A 92 -17.31 -5.17 -14.54
N ALA A 93 -16.01 -5.17 -14.24
CA ALA A 93 -15.53 -4.89 -12.88
C ALA A 93 -15.84 -3.47 -12.42
N LEU A 94 -15.99 -2.53 -13.35
CA LEU A 94 -16.41 -1.15 -13.09
C LEU A 94 -17.94 -0.95 -13.22
N ALA A 95 -18.72 -2.02 -13.42
CA ALA A 95 -20.17 -1.91 -13.61
C ALA A 95 -20.92 -1.58 -12.32
N SER A 96 -20.37 -1.95 -11.16
CA SER A 96 -20.91 -1.58 -9.84
C SER A 96 -19.80 -1.53 -8.79
N ASP A 97 -20.01 -0.73 -7.74
CA ASP A 97 -19.07 -0.65 -6.61
C ASP A 97 -18.86 -2.03 -5.95
N ALA A 98 -19.91 -2.84 -5.85
CA ALA A 98 -19.81 -4.20 -5.30
C ALA A 98 -19.00 -5.14 -6.20
N ALA A 99 -19.13 -5.03 -7.53
CA ALA A 99 -18.35 -5.82 -8.47
C ALA A 99 -16.87 -5.41 -8.44
N PHE A 100 -16.60 -4.11 -8.34
CA PHE A 100 -15.26 -3.57 -8.20
C PHE A 100 -14.59 -4.04 -6.91
N ASP A 101 -15.28 -3.90 -5.77
CA ASP A 101 -14.78 -4.32 -4.45
C ASP A 101 -14.46 -5.82 -4.45
N ARG A 102 -15.35 -6.67 -4.98
CA ARG A 102 -15.10 -8.12 -5.08
C ARG A 102 -13.86 -8.44 -5.92
N TRP A 103 -13.74 -7.81 -7.09
CA TRP A 103 -12.58 -8.02 -7.96
C TRP A 103 -11.28 -7.55 -7.28
N LEU A 104 -11.28 -6.34 -6.71
CA LEU A 104 -10.10 -5.74 -6.09
C LEU A 104 -9.64 -6.56 -4.89
N THR A 105 -10.56 -6.98 -4.03
CA THR A 105 -10.27 -7.86 -2.89
C THR A 105 -9.68 -9.17 -3.37
N GLY A 106 -10.29 -9.84 -4.37
CA GLY A 106 -9.76 -11.10 -4.88
C GLY A 106 -8.33 -10.95 -5.44
N ARG A 107 -8.04 -9.82 -6.09
CA ARG A 107 -6.72 -9.56 -6.68
C ARG A 107 -5.68 -9.15 -5.65
N LEU A 108 -5.96 -8.19 -4.77
CA LEU A 108 -4.97 -7.65 -3.83
C LEU A 108 -4.95 -8.44 -2.52
N VAL A 109 -6.09 -8.48 -1.83
CA VAL A 109 -6.19 -9.16 -0.52
C VAL A 109 -6.00 -10.66 -0.69
N GLY A 110 -6.66 -11.27 -1.67
CA GLY A 110 -6.56 -12.71 -1.93
C GLY A 110 -5.13 -13.15 -2.21
N GLN A 111 -4.39 -12.42 -3.06
CA GLN A 111 -2.98 -12.71 -3.34
C GLN A 111 -2.09 -12.49 -2.11
N ALA A 112 -2.34 -11.43 -1.33
CA ALA A 112 -1.58 -11.16 -0.11
C ALA A 112 -1.79 -12.28 0.94
N VAL A 113 -3.04 -12.69 1.19
CA VAL A 113 -3.36 -13.80 2.11
C VAL A 113 -2.72 -15.09 1.64
N MET A 114 -2.82 -15.42 0.35
CA MET A 114 -2.19 -16.62 -0.22
C MET A 114 -0.69 -16.64 0.07
N ARG A 115 0.02 -15.55 -0.23
CA ARG A 115 1.46 -15.43 0.00
C ARG A 115 1.83 -15.52 1.49
N LEU A 116 1.03 -14.92 2.37
CA LEU A 116 1.21 -15.03 3.83
C LEU A 116 0.98 -16.46 4.33
N SER A 117 0.02 -17.18 3.75
CA SER A 117 -0.26 -18.57 4.09
C SER A 117 0.81 -19.54 3.58
N GLU A 118 1.34 -19.32 2.38
CA GLU A 118 2.46 -20.11 1.83
C GLU A 118 3.71 -20.04 2.70
N ILE A 119 3.98 -18.88 3.32
CA ILE A 119 5.14 -18.68 4.21
C ILE A 119 4.84 -19.16 5.65
N GLY A 120 3.58 -19.47 5.97
CA GLY A 120 3.18 -19.89 7.32
C GLY A 120 3.08 -18.73 8.31
N LEU A 121 2.73 -17.53 7.86
CA LEU A 121 2.51 -16.36 8.72
C LEU A 121 1.05 -16.23 9.16
N VAL A 122 0.12 -16.59 8.27
CA VAL A 122 -1.33 -16.53 8.50
C VAL A 122 -1.97 -17.85 8.06
N SER A 123 -2.82 -18.44 8.89
CA SER A 123 -3.66 -19.58 8.51
C SER A 123 -5.08 -19.12 8.18
N GLN A 124 -5.69 -19.72 7.16
CA GLN A 124 -7.11 -19.55 6.85
C GLN A 124 -7.87 -20.83 7.19
N ASP A 125 -8.95 -20.69 7.97
CA ASP A 125 -9.87 -21.80 8.27
C ASP A 125 -10.67 -22.17 7.00
N PRO A 126 -10.61 -23.43 6.52
CA PRO A 126 -11.32 -23.86 5.31
C PRO A 126 -12.86 -23.77 5.40
N ASN A 127 -13.42 -23.86 6.60
CA ASN A 127 -14.87 -23.90 6.79
C ASN A 127 -15.47 -22.51 7.00
N THR A 128 -14.77 -21.67 7.75
CA THR A 128 -15.27 -20.33 8.14
C THR A 128 -14.64 -19.20 7.32
N GLY A 129 -13.53 -19.46 6.63
CA GLY A 129 -12.74 -18.43 5.95
C GLY A 129 -12.00 -17.50 6.91
N ALA A 130 -12.03 -17.77 8.21
CA ALA A 130 -11.42 -16.94 9.24
C ALA A 130 -9.88 -16.96 9.13
N LEU A 131 -9.28 -15.78 9.18
CA LEU A 131 -7.85 -15.55 9.18
C LEU A 131 -7.31 -15.53 10.61
N ARG A 132 -6.22 -16.25 10.85
CA ARG A 132 -5.53 -16.27 12.14
C ARG A 132 -4.03 -16.09 11.93
N ALA A 133 -3.45 -15.14 12.66
CA ALA A 133 -2.00 -14.95 12.67
C ALA A 133 -1.32 -16.10 13.45
N LEU A 134 -0.31 -16.69 12.83
CA LEU A 134 0.59 -17.66 13.44
C LEU A 134 1.73 -16.94 14.18
N GLU A 135 2.48 -17.67 15.00
CA GLU A 135 3.56 -17.07 15.81
C GLU A 135 4.60 -16.32 14.96
N PRO A 136 5.06 -16.85 13.81
CA PRO A 136 5.94 -16.10 12.91
C PRO A 136 5.32 -14.78 12.41
N GLY A 137 4.02 -14.78 12.09
CA GLY A 137 3.28 -13.58 11.67
C GLY A 137 3.18 -12.55 12.80
N ARG A 138 3.01 -13.00 14.05
CA ARG A 138 3.03 -12.13 15.24
C ARG A 138 4.41 -11.48 15.40
N ILE A 139 5.50 -12.25 15.38
CA ILE A 139 6.85 -11.72 15.53
C ILE A 139 7.15 -10.68 14.46
N MET A 140 6.78 -10.97 13.21
CA MET A 140 6.94 -10.06 12.08
C MET A 140 6.22 -8.72 12.29
N ALA A 141 4.96 -8.75 12.75
CA ALA A 141 4.18 -7.55 13.00
C ALA A 141 4.73 -6.72 14.17
N HIS A 142 5.08 -7.36 15.30
CA HIS A 142 5.60 -6.66 16.48
C HIS A 142 6.98 -6.03 16.24
N SER A 143 7.79 -6.66 15.37
CA SER A 143 9.16 -6.24 15.11
C SER A 143 9.32 -5.43 13.82
N TYR A 144 8.22 -5.11 13.12
CA TYR A 144 8.22 -4.40 11.83
C TYR A 144 9.17 -5.03 10.79
N LEU A 145 9.18 -6.36 10.71
CA LEU A 145 10.02 -7.08 9.74
C LEU A 145 9.35 -7.10 8.37
N ARG A 146 10.18 -6.98 7.32
CA ARG A 146 9.72 -7.16 5.93
C ARG A 146 9.39 -8.63 5.68
N LEU A 147 8.47 -8.88 4.74
CA LEU A 147 8.05 -10.24 4.41
C LEU A 147 9.21 -11.11 3.95
N GLU A 148 10.08 -10.58 3.09
CA GLU A 148 11.26 -11.30 2.59
C GLU A 148 12.27 -11.62 3.70
N THR A 149 12.42 -10.74 4.68
CA THR A 149 13.27 -11.00 5.85
C THR A 149 12.69 -12.13 6.69
N MET A 150 11.38 -12.10 6.96
CA MET A 150 10.75 -13.16 7.74
C MET A 150 10.80 -14.51 7.01
N LYS A 151 10.57 -14.51 5.69
CA LYS A 151 10.70 -15.69 4.83
C LYS A 151 12.08 -16.34 4.95
N ALA A 152 13.14 -15.53 4.94
CA ALA A 152 14.52 -16.00 5.08
C ALA A 152 14.86 -16.55 6.48
N ILE A 153 14.07 -16.23 7.50
CA ILE A 153 14.23 -16.76 8.87
C ILE A 153 13.49 -18.09 9.02
N THR A 154 12.36 -18.26 8.32
CA THR A 154 11.47 -19.43 8.44
C THR A 154 11.79 -20.58 7.49
N GLN A 155 12.64 -20.35 6.47
CA GLN A 155 13.07 -21.32 5.46
C GLN A 155 14.55 -21.64 5.63
#